data_AF-A0A924LJF7-F1
#
_entry.id   AF-A0A924LJF7-F1
#
_cell.length_a   1.000
_cell.length_b   1.000
_cell.length_c   1.000
_cell.angle_alpha   90.00
_cell.angle_beta   90.00
_cell.angle_gamma   90.00
#
_symmetry.space_group_name_H-M   'P 1'
#
loop_
_entity.id
_entity.type
_entity.pdbx_description
1 polymer ?
#
loop_
_entity_poly.entity_id
_entity_poly.type
_entity_poly.pdbx_seq_one_letter_code
_entity_poly.pdbx_strand_id
1 'polypeptide(L)'
;MAAPALAGLFYLALGLAALARPATLLAGFGLAAEGIDARNEVRAVYGGFPIAVAGLVAWSLSGAPHGTGILVSIAMASLGMALGRLVSAVIDRRIGRLPAMFTGVEVALALLLAAGASRTTSGDELKQRNALGGFALDLRLMGASYHRCVGRATLV
;
A
#
# COMPACT_ATOMS: atom_id res chain seq x y z
N MET A 1 6.37 -5.57 9.24
CA MET A 1 4.90 -5.73 9.19
C MET A 1 4.15 -4.50 9.73
N ALA A 2 4.60 -3.86 10.82
CA ALA A 2 3.83 -2.79 11.49
C ALA A 2 3.55 -1.51 10.66
N ALA A 3 4.47 -1.05 9.81
CA ALA A 3 4.34 0.26 9.13
C ALA A 3 3.09 0.41 8.24
N PRO A 4 2.85 -0.46 7.22
CA PRO A 4 1.62 -0.38 6.42
C PRO A 4 0.35 -0.69 7.23
N ALA A 5 0.44 -1.51 8.28
CA ALA A 5 -0.71 -1.80 9.14
C ALA A 5 -1.24 -0.54 9.85
N LEU A 6 -0.36 0.36 10.29
CA LEU A 6 -0.75 1.65 10.87
C LEU A 6 -1.52 2.50 9.86
N ALA A 7 -1.07 2.53 8.60
CA ALA A 7 -1.79 3.23 7.54
C ALA A 7 -3.17 2.60 7.29
N GLY A 8 -3.26 1.27 7.24
CA GLY A 8 -4.53 0.55 7.12
C GLY A 8 -5.50 0.86 8.26
N LEU A 9 -5.02 0.89 9.51
CA LEU A 9 -5.83 1.25 10.68
C LEU A 9 -6.31 2.70 10.61
N PHE A 10 -5.48 3.63 10.12
CA PHE A 10 -5.89 5.01 9.91
C PHE A 10 -7.02 5.11 8.89
N TYR A 11 -6.89 4.45 7.72
CA TYR A 11 -7.93 4.43 6.70
C TYR A 11 -9.23 3.79 7.21
N LEU A 12 -9.12 2.72 7.99
CA LEU A 12 -10.26 2.08 8.63
C LEU A 12 -10.97 3.04 9.60
N ALA A 13 -10.22 3.70 10.48
CA ALA A 13 -10.75 4.65 11.45
C ALA A 13 -11.44 5.84 10.75
N LEU A 14 -10.81 6.38 9.69
CA LEU A 14 -11.39 7.45 8.89
C LEU A 14 -12.71 7.03 8.26
N GLY A 15 -12.75 5.85 7.63
CA GLY A 15 -13.95 5.35 6.98
C GLY A 15 -15.09 5.06 7.96
N LEU A 16 -14.79 4.45 9.11
CA LEU A 16 -15.77 4.24 10.17
C LEU A 16 -16.28 5.57 10.75
N ALA A 17 -15.41 6.57 10.92
CA ALA A 17 -15.81 7.89 11.37
C ALA A 17 -16.76 8.58 10.37
N ALA A 18 -16.51 8.43 9.06
CA ALA A 18 -17.37 8.96 8.02
C ALA A 18 -18.75 8.28 7.96
N LEU A 19 -18.80 6.96 8.19
CA LEU A 19 -20.07 6.24 8.29
C LEU A 19 -20.88 6.66 9.53
N ALA A 20 -20.20 6.82 10.66
CA ALA A 20 -20.83 7.15 11.94
C ALA A 20 -21.28 8.62 12.04
N ARG A 21 -20.50 9.55 11.49
CA ARG A 21 -20.73 11.01 11.61
C ARG A 21 -20.61 11.74 10.27
N PRO A 22 -21.45 11.40 9.26
CA PRO A 22 -21.31 11.95 7.91
C PRO A 22 -21.59 13.45 7.81
N ALA A 23 -22.47 13.99 8.67
CA ALA A 23 -22.82 15.41 8.64
C ALA A 23 -21.68 16.34 9.07
N THR A 24 -20.82 15.87 9.98
CA THR A 24 -19.83 16.71 10.66
C THR A 24 -18.38 16.39 10.30
N LEU A 25 -18.11 15.24 9.68
CA LEU A 25 -16.75 14.81 9.33
C LEU A 25 -16.00 15.88 8.53
N LEU A 26 -16.66 16.43 7.51
CA LEU A 26 -16.04 17.40 6.61
C LEU A 26 -16.22 18.86 7.08
N ALA A 27 -16.91 19.10 8.20
CA ALA A 27 -17.16 20.46 8.69
C ALA A 27 -15.86 21.20 8.99
N GLY A 28 -14.83 20.51 9.47
CA GLY A 28 -13.50 21.08 9.69
C GLY A 28 -12.76 21.48 8.39
N PHE A 29 -13.23 21.01 7.23
CA PHE A 29 -12.79 21.43 5.91
C PHE A 29 -13.70 22.52 5.31
N GLY A 30 -14.68 23.02 6.06
CA GLY A 30 -15.66 23.99 5.58
C GLY A 30 -16.76 23.39 4.71
N LEU A 31 -16.91 22.06 4.69
CA LEU A 31 -17.93 21.35 3.93
C LEU A 31 -18.94 20.72 4.89
N ALA A 32 -20.14 21.29 5.00
CA ALA A 32 -21.23 20.74 5.81
C ALA A 32 -22.13 19.85 4.95
N ALA A 33 -22.28 18.57 5.32
CA ALA A 33 -23.16 17.63 4.61
C ALA A 33 -24.59 17.68 5.20
N GLU A 34 -25.32 18.75 4.90
CA GLU A 34 -26.65 19.02 5.47
C GLU A 34 -27.77 18.23 4.77
N GLY A 35 -27.62 17.92 3.48
CA GLY A 35 -28.58 17.14 2.69
C GLY A 35 -28.45 15.62 2.86
N ILE A 36 -29.52 14.89 2.54
CA ILE A 36 -29.50 13.41 2.52
C ILE A 36 -28.48 12.91 1.49
N ASP A 37 -28.50 13.49 0.29
CA ASP A 37 -27.58 13.12 -0.80
C ASP A 37 -26.13 13.44 -0.44
N ALA A 38 -25.88 14.61 0.16
CA ALA A 38 -24.55 14.96 0.65
C ALA A 38 -24.03 13.98 1.70
N ARG A 39 -24.88 13.55 2.65
CA ARG A 39 -24.50 12.50 3.62
C ARG A 39 -24.28 11.14 2.97
N ASN A 40 -25.04 10.81 1.92
CA ASN A 40 -24.84 9.59 1.16
C ASN A 40 -23.47 9.60 0.47
N GLU A 41 -23.11 10.72 -0.14
CA GLU A 41 -21.80 10.93 -0.75
C GLU A 41 -20.67 10.79 0.27
N VAL A 42 -20.83 11.39 1.46
CA VAL A 42 -19.84 11.25 2.54
C VAL A 42 -19.65 9.78 2.93
N ARG A 43 -20.75 9.02 3.07
CA ARG A 43 -20.66 7.59 3.42
C ARG A 43 -20.04 6.76 2.32
N ALA A 44 -20.33 7.04 1.05
CA ALA A 44 -19.77 6.30 -0.07
C ALA A 44 -18.28 6.59 -0.26
N VAL A 45 -17.92 7.86 -0.42
CA VAL A 45 -16.57 8.29 -0.82
C VAL A 45 -15.62 8.43 0.36
N TYR A 46 -16.09 8.93 1.50
CA TYR A 46 -15.25 9.14 2.68
C TYR A 46 -15.40 8.01 3.71
N GLY A 47 -16.43 7.18 3.58
CA GLY A 47 -16.66 5.98 4.39
C GLY A 47 -16.20 4.71 3.70
N GLY A 48 -16.92 4.29 2.67
CA GLY A 48 -16.71 3.03 1.96
C GLY A 48 -15.33 2.93 1.32
N PHE A 49 -14.86 3.97 0.63
CA PHE A 49 -13.56 3.94 -0.04
C PHE A 49 -12.38 3.75 0.93
N PRO A 50 -12.22 4.52 2.04
CA PRO A 50 -11.17 4.25 3.02
C PRO A 50 -11.25 2.86 3.66
N ILE A 51 -12.46 2.34 3.91
CA ILE A 51 -12.64 0.96 4.41
C ILE A 51 -12.11 -0.05 3.39
N ALA A 52 -12.42 0.12 2.10
CA ALA A 52 -11.90 -0.73 1.04
C ALA A 52 -10.38 -0.66 0.94
N VAL A 53 -9.80 0.54 1.05
CA VAL A 53 -8.34 0.75 1.09
C VAL A 53 -7.72 0.02 2.29
N ALA A 54 -8.33 0.10 3.47
CA ALA A 54 -7.86 -0.65 4.65
C ALA A 54 -7.90 -2.17 4.41
N GLY A 55 -8.95 -2.68 3.76
CA GLY A 55 -9.06 -4.07 3.33
C GLY A 55 -7.96 -4.48 2.35
N LEU A 56 -7.65 -3.64 1.36
CA LEU A 56 -6.54 -3.85 0.42
C LEU A 56 -5.17 -3.87 1.13
N VAL A 57 -4.97 -2.99 2.10
CA VAL A 57 -3.75 -3.02 2.93
C VAL A 57 -3.69 -4.34 3.72
N ALA A 58 -4.77 -4.76 4.37
CA ALA A 58 -4.80 -6.04 5.09
C ALA A 58 -4.54 -7.23 4.15
N TRP A 59 -5.12 -7.21 2.95
CA TRP A 59 -4.88 -8.20 1.90
C TRP A 59 -3.41 -8.23 1.45
N SER A 60 -2.78 -7.07 1.29
CA SER A 60 -1.34 -7.00 0.96
C SER A 60 -0.44 -7.62 2.05
N LEU A 61 -0.90 -7.61 3.31
CA LEU A 61 -0.16 -8.12 4.46
C LEU A 61 -0.39 -9.61 4.73
N SER A 62 -1.41 -10.23 4.13
CA SER A 62 -1.67 -11.66 4.26
C SER A 62 -0.74 -12.53 3.41
N GLY A 63 0.18 -11.93 2.64
CA GLY A 63 1.03 -12.63 1.68
C GLY A 63 0.34 -12.90 0.34
N ALA A 64 -0.78 -12.21 0.07
CA ALA A 64 -1.48 -12.34 -1.19
C ALA A 64 -0.65 -11.81 -2.38
N PRO A 65 -0.91 -12.32 -3.60
CA PRO A 65 -0.26 -11.83 -4.81
C PRO A 65 -0.42 -10.31 -4.97
N HIS A 66 0.61 -9.67 -5.53
CA HIS A 66 0.62 -8.24 -5.85
C HIS A 66 0.58 -7.27 -4.65
N GLY A 67 0.86 -7.74 -3.43
CA GLY A 67 0.90 -6.90 -2.22
C GLY A 67 1.74 -5.63 -2.38
N THR A 68 2.92 -5.72 -3.02
CA THR A 68 3.77 -4.56 -3.34
C THR A 68 3.03 -3.53 -4.21
N GLY A 69 2.39 -3.97 -5.29
CA GLY A 69 1.68 -3.08 -6.21
C GLY A 69 0.51 -2.37 -5.55
N ILE A 70 -0.22 -3.09 -4.69
CA ILE A 70 -1.30 -2.53 -3.87
C ILE A 70 -0.77 -1.40 -2.99
N LEU A 71 0.29 -1.65 -2.22
CA LEU A 71 0.87 -0.66 -1.30
C LEU A 71 1.41 0.57 -2.04
N VAL A 72 2.09 0.39 -3.18
CA VAL A 72 2.58 1.50 -4.01
C VAL A 72 1.43 2.34 -4.56
N SER A 73 0.36 1.70 -5.05
CA SER A 73 -0.79 2.40 -5.62
C SER A 73 -1.47 3.30 -4.59
N ILE A 74 -1.68 2.77 -3.38
CA ILE A 74 -2.28 3.52 -2.28
C ILE A 74 -1.33 4.64 -1.83
N ALA A 75 -0.02 4.38 -1.73
CA ALA A 75 0.96 5.40 -1.38
C ALA A 75 0.95 6.58 -2.36
N MET A 76 0.87 6.31 -3.66
CA MET A 76 0.76 7.33 -4.70
C MET A 76 -0.57 8.09 -4.62
N ALA A 77 -1.68 7.41 -4.32
CA ALA A 77 -2.95 8.08 -4.11
C ALA A 77 -2.90 9.03 -2.89
N SER A 78 -2.31 8.59 -1.77
CA SER A 78 -2.10 9.45 -0.58
C SER A 78 -1.24 10.67 -0.92
N LEU A 79 -0.14 10.46 -1.64
CA LEU A 79 0.76 11.54 -2.05
C LEU A 79 0.06 12.52 -3.00
N GLY A 80 -0.77 12.02 -3.92
CA GLY A 80 -1.56 12.85 -4.84
C GLY A 80 -2.51 13.80 -4.09
N MET A 81 -3.16 13.35 -3.01
CA MET A 81 -3.99 14.22 -2.18
C MET A 81 -3.17 15.33 -1.51
N ALA A 82 -2.00 14.98 -0.95
CA ALA A 82 -1.10 15.96 -0.33
C ALA A 82 -0.61 17.01 -1.34
N LEU A 83 -0.23 16.55 -2.54
CA LEU A 83 0.18 17.43 -3.63
C LEU A 83 -0.95 18.34 -4.09
N GLY A 84 -2.18 17.82 -4.21
CA GLY A 84 -3.36 18.62 -4.53
C GLY A 84 -3.56 19.77 -3.53
N ARG A 85 -3.40 19.50 -2.24
CA ARG A 85 -3.47 20.54 -1.19
C ARG A 85 -2.32 21.55 -1.29
N LEU A 86 -1.12 21.11 -1.66
CA LEU A 86 0.01 22.01 -1.88
C LEU A 86 -0.24 22.93 -3.08
N VAL A 87 -0.79 22.40 -4.17
CA VAL A 87 -1.22 23.18 -5.34
C VAL A 87 -2.27 24.21 -4.92
N SER A 88 -3.30 23.82 -4.16
CA SER A 88 -4.27 24.77 -3.60
C SER A 88 -3.62 25.83 -2.72
N ALA A 89 -2.64 25.46 -1.88
CA ALA A 89 -1.93 26.42 -1.05
C ALA A 89 -1.12 27.45 -1.87
N VAL A 90 -0.59 27.05 -3.02
CA VAL A 90 0.12 27.94 -3.94
C VAL A 90 -0.84 28.88 -4.67
N ILE A 91 -1.96 28.33 -5.19
CA ILE A 91 -2.93 29.08 -5.98
C ILE A 91 -3.73 30.06 -5.10
N ASP A 92 -4.33 29.55 -4.02
CA ASP A 92 -5.22 30.32 -3.14
C ASP A 92 -4.43 31.11 -2.07
N ARG A 93 -3.10 30.90 -1.99
CA ARG A 93 -2.17 31.52 -1.03
C ARG A 93 -2.55 31.33 0.44
N ARG A 94 -3.46 30.40 0.72
CA ARG A 94 -3.99 30.13 2.05
C ARG A 94 -4.36 28.65 2.16
N ILE A 95 -4.02 28.05 3.29
CA ILE A 95 -4.47 26.72 3.66
C ILE A 95 -5.02 26.76 5.08
N GLY A 96 -6.19 26.15 5.29
CA GLY A 96 -6.75 26.00 6.64
C GLY A 96 -5.87 25.11 7.51
N ARG A 97 -5.91 25.29 8.84
CA ARG A 97 -5.11 24.48 9.79
C ARG A 97 -5.38 22.98 9.65
N LEU A 98 -6.64 22.58 9.52
CA LEU A 98 -7.01 21.17 9.38
C LEU A 98 -6.57 20.60 8.02
N PRO A 99 -6.85 21.25 6.86
CA PRO A 99 -6.26 20.84 5.58
C PRO A 99 -4.73 20.70 5.62
N ALA A 100 -4.01 21.63 6.25
CA ALA A 100 -2.55 21.56 6.37
C ALA A 100 -2.07 20.38 7.21
N MET A 101 -2.76 20.10 8.34
CA MET A 101 -2.50 18.89 9.13
C MET A 101 -2.71 17.63 8.30
N PHE A 102 -3.80 17.56 7.54
CA PHE A 102 -4.09 16.42 6.67
C PHE A 102 -3.06 16.24 5.56
N THR A 103 -2.48 17.31 5.00
CA THR A 103 -1.33 17.20 4.09
C THR A 103 -0.18 16.44 4.74
N GLY A 104 0.16 16.76 6.00
CA GLY A 104 1.20 16.05 6.74
C GLY A 104 0.86 14.58 7.00
N VAL A 105 -0.39 14.29 7.33
CA VAL A 105 -0.89 12.92 7.52
C VAL A 105 -0.84 12.14 6.20
N GLU A 106 -1.28 12.72 5.09
CA GLU A 106 -1.28 12.11 3.76
C GLU A 106 0.15 11.74 3.31
N VAL A 107 1.13 12.63 3.55
CA VAL A 107 2.56 12.34 3.32
C VAL A 107 3.04 11.21 4.24
N ALA A 108 2.72 11.24 5.54
CA ALA A 108 3.13 10.20 6.48
C ALA A 108 2.57 8.82 6.08
N LEU A 109 1.31 8.76 5.66
CA LEU A 109 0.69 7.53 5.16
C LEU A 109 1.38 7.02 3.89
N ALA A 110 1.68 7.92 2.94
CA ALA A 110 2.42 7.57 1.73
C ALA A 110 3.78 6.94 2.07
N LEU A 111 4.52 7.52 3.02
CA LEU A 111 5.81 7.01 3.47
C LEU A 111 5.70 5.66 4.18
N LEU A 112 4.71 5.48 5.06
CA LEU A 112 4.47 4.22 5.76
C LEU A 112 4.16 3.07 4.79
N LEU A 113 3.36 3.35 3.75
CA LEU A 113 2.98 2.41 2.71
C LEU A 113 4.17 2.10 1.79
N ALA A 114 4.92 3.12 1.34
CA ALA A 114 6.11 2.94 0.52
C ALA A 114 7.21 2.13 1.25
N ALA A 115 7.40 2.38 2.55
CA ALA A 115 8.29 1.60 3.40
C ALA A 115 7.81 0.15 3.61
N GLY A 116 6.50 -0.10 3.50
CA GLY A 116 5.93 -1.44 3.46
C GLY A 116 6.23 -2.13 2.13
N ALA A 117 6.00 -1.44 1.02
CA ALA A 117 6.20 -1.96 -0.33
C ALA A 117 7.64 -2.39 -0.60
N SER A 118 8.62 -1.57 -0.21
CA SER A 118 10.04 -1.87 -0.42
C SER A 118 10.48 -3.17 0.27
N ARG A 119 9.90 -3.49 1.43
CA ARG A 119 10.19 -4.74 2.15
C ARG A 119 9.60 -5.96 1.47
N THR A 120 8.40 -5.85 0.92
CA THR A 120 7.76 -6.94 0.19
C THR A 120 8.55 -7.29 -1.07
N THR A 121 9.01 -6.28 -1.82
CA THR A 121 9.86 -6.48 -3.01
C THR A 121 11.16 -7.22 -2.66
N SER A 122 11.87 -6.81 -1.61
CA SER A 122 13.09 -7.50 -1.19
C SER A 122 12.86 -8.97 -0.80
N GLY A 123 11.71 -9.26 -0.17
CA GLY A 123 11.32 -10.64 0.13
C GLY A 123 11.08 -11.48 -1.12
N ASP A 124 10.38 -10.92 -2.11
CA ASP A 124 10.11 -11.58 -3.39
C ASP A 124 11.41 -11.85 -4.17
N GLU A 125 12.32 -10.87 -4.22
CA GLU A 125 13.64 -11.04 -4.86
C GLU A 125 14.49 -12.12 -4.18
N LEU A 126 14.52 -12.16 -2.84
CA LEU A 126 15.22 -13.21 -2.08
C LEU A 126 14.64 -14.60 -2.38
N LYS A 127 13.31 -14.71 -2.45
CA LYS A 127 12.63 -15.98 -2.77
C LYS A 127 12.95 -16.43 -4.20
N GLN A 128 12.96 -15.51 -5.17
CA GLN A 128 13.38 -15.80 -6.54
C GLN A 128 14.85 -16.21 -6.63
N ARG A 129 15.76 -15.49 -5.95
CA ARG A 129 17.19 -15.81 -5.91
C ARG A 129 17.45 -17.18 -5.30
N ASN A 130 16.76 -17.54 -4.22
CA ASN A 130 16.87 -18.86 -3.61
C ASN A 130 16.32 -19.96 -4.53
N ALA A 131 15.21 -19.71 -5.23
CA ALA A 131 14.67 -20.66 -6.20
C ALA A 131 15.64 -20.88 -7.38
N LEU A 132 16.21 -19.81 -7.92
CA LEU A 132 17.22 -19.88 -8.99
C LEU A 132 18.52 -20.53 -8.51
N GLY A 133 18.96 -20.24 -7.28
CA GLY A 133 20.12 -20.86 -6.66
C GLY A 133 19.94 -22.37 -6.45
N GLY A 134 18.75 -22.78 -5.98
CA GLY A 134 18.38 -24.19 -5.88
C GLY A 134 18.39 -24.88 -7.23
N PHE A 135 17.80 -24.25 -8.25
CA PHE A 135 17.82 -24.76 -9.62
C PHE A 135 19.24 -24.88 -10.20
N ALA A 136 20.10 -23.89 -9.96
CA ALA A 136 21.50 -23.92 -10.41
C ALA A 136 22.33 -25.00 -9.68
N LEU A 137 22.04 -25.25 -8.40
CA LEU A 137 22.66 -26.33 -7.63
C LEU A 137 22.25 -27.70 -8.19
N ASP A 138 20.97 -27.86 -8.52
CA ASP A 138 20.42 -29.10 -9.09
C ASP A 138 21.04 -29.40 -10.47
N LEU A 139 21.16 -28.39 -11.34
CA LEU A 139 21.89 -28.48 -12.62
C LEU A 139 23.37 -28.87 -12.43
N ARG A 140 24.06 -28.32 -11.43
CA ARG A 140 25.45 -28.72 -11.11
C ARG A 140 25.55 -30.16 -10.63
N LEU A 141 24.63 -30.62 -9.78
CA LEU A 141 24.58 -32.00 -9.29
C LEU A 141 24.25 -32.98 -10.42
N MET A 142 23.38 -32.59 -11.33
CA MET A 142 23.02 -33.37 -12.52
C MET A 142 24.20 -33.48 -13.49
N GLY A 143 24.91 -32.37 -13.76
CA GLY A 143 26.14 -32.39 -14.56
C GLY A 143 27.29 -33.19 -13.93
N ALA A 144 27.47 -33.11 -12.61
CA ALA A 144 28.43 -33.92 -11.87
C ALA A 144 28.09 -35.42 -11.87
N SER A 145 26.80 -35.76 -11.91
CA SER A 145 26.33 -37.15 -12.05
C SER A 145 26.55 -37.67 -13.48
N TYR A 146 26.31 -36.83 -14.49
CA TYR A 146 26.56 -37.15 -15.90
C TYR A 146 28.03 -37.48 -16.17
N HIS A 147 28.97 -36.64 -15.71
CA HIS A 147 30.40 -36.91 -15.87
C HIS A 147 30.86 -38.19 -15.15
N ARG A 148 30.24 -38.54 -14.02
CA ARG A 148 30.52 -39.82 -13.33
C ARG A 148 29.99 -41.04 -14.07
N CYS A 149 28.84 -40.96 -14.73
CA CYS A 149 28.34 -42.05 -15.57
C CYS A 149 29.18 -42.24 -16.83
N VAL A 150 29.53 -41.17 -17.54
CA VAL A 150 30.29 -41.24 -18.79
C VAL A 150 31.75 -41.65 -18.54
N GLY A 151 32.40 -41.12 -17.50
CA GLY A 151 33.78 -41.48 -17.15
C GLY A 151 33.95 -42.93 -16.68
N ARG A 152 32.88 -43.61 -16.29
CA ARG A 152 32.89 -45.04 -15.92
C ARG A 152 32.69 -45.96 -17.13
N ALA A 153 32.14 -45.46 -18.24
CA ALA A 153 31.92 -46.23 -19.45
C ALA A 153 33.16 -46.35 -20.35
N THR A 154 34.17 -45.48 -20.18
CA THR A 154 35.40 -45.47 -20.99
C THR A 154 36.53 -46.34 -20.42
N LEU A 155 36.28 -47.09 -19.34
CA LEU A 155 37.26 -47.90 -18.60
C LEU A 155 37.04 -49.42 -18.76
N VAL A 156 36.43 -49.84 -19.87
CA VAL A 156 36.26 -51.25 -20.26
C VAL A 156 36.95 -51.49 -21.60
#